data_AF-A0A1V3KYF9-F1
#
_entry.id   AF-A0A1V3KYF9-F1
#
_cell.length_a   1.000
_cell.length_b   1.000
_cell.length_c   1.000
_cell.angle_alpha   90.00
_cell.angle_beta   90.00
_cell.angle_gamma   90.00
#
_symmetry.space_group_name_H-M   'P 1'
#
loop_
_entity.id
_entity.type
_entity.pdbx_description
1 polymer ?
#
loop_
_entity_poly.entity_id
_entity_poly.type
_entity_poly.pdbx_seq_one_letter_code
_entity_poly.pdbx_strand_id
1 'polypeptide(L)'
;MNILFKSAVKNLIVFSTALFSTFTLAQSKLAIVIDDVGYHPKEDAAIFAMPREISVAIIPSAPYAQARNQEAKKQGRDILIHMPMQPINQTKIEEGGLHLGMSAEQVTNRVQKAKNIVSHAIGMNNHMGSAATADTPLMTHLMNALRAQHLFFLDSRTIGRSVAGKIAKEQGVRSLDRHIFLDDSNEFADVQRQFQAAIQYARKHGTAIAIGHPRKNTVAVLQQNLRHLPADIQLVGMGSLWRNERIVPPKPFILLFSDIPAPTSTAPYEPVPLLRGVPK
;
A
#
# COMPACT_ATOMS: atom_id res chain seq x y z
N MET A 1 -72.68 -36.97 32.01
CA MET A 1 -73.48 -35.74 32.03
C MET A 1 -72.56 -34.56 31.71
N ASN A 2 -72.93 -33.80 30.68
CA ASN A 2 -72.42 -32.50 30.23
C ASN A 2 -71.04 -32.36 29.56
N ILE A 3 -71.17 -32.15 28.25
CA ILE A 3 -70.33 -31.60 27.19
C ILE A 3 -69.98 -30.12 27.49
N LEU A 4 -68.78 -29.63 27.13
CA LEU A 4 -68.52 -28.57 26.12
C LEU A 4 -67.18 -27.80 26.27
N PHE A 5 -66.31 -28.02 25.27
CA PHE A 5 -65.59 -27.05 24.41
C PHE A 5 -64.62 -25.96 24.94
N LYS A 6 -63.36 -26.15 24.49
CA LYS A 6 -62.42 -25.23 23.81
C LYS A 6 -61.94 -23.94 24.50
N SER A 7 -60.62 -23.83 24.64
CA SER A 7 -59.83 -22.91 23.79
C SER A 7 -58.34 -23.28 23.83
N ALA A 8 -57.78 -23.57 22.66
CA ALA A 8 -56.35 -23.78 22.45
C ALA A 8 -55.68 -22.41 22.30
N VAL A 9 -54.98 -21.96 23.34
CA VAL A 9 -54.10 -20.79 23.23
C VAL A 9 -52.69 -21.29 22.93
N LYS A 10 -52.30 -21.14 21.66
CA LYS A 10 -50.95 -21.32 21.14
C LYS A 10 -50.01 -20.35 21.87
N ASN A 11 -49.07 -20.87 22.65
CA ASN A 11 -47.93 -20.10 23.12
C ASN A 11 -46.98 -19.86 21.93
N LEU A 12 -47.08 -18.68 21.33
CA LEU A 12 -46.11 -18.20 20.34
C LEU A 12 -44.90 -17.64 21.09
N ILE A 13 -43.84 -18.44 21.19
CA ILE A 13 -42.53 -17.97 21.65
C ILE A 13 -41.97 -17.07 20.54
N VAL A 14 -42.01 -15.75 20.76
CA VAL A 14 -41.30 -14.79 19.92
C VAL A 14 -39.82 -14.86 20.29
N PHE A 15 -39.06 -15.68 19.57
CA PHE A 15 -37.61 -15.61 19.55
C PHE A 15 -37.21 -14.29 18.88
N SER A 16 -37.01 -13.24 19.67
CA SER A 16 -36.41 -12.00 19.19
C SER A 16 -34.89 -12.16 19.18
N THR A 17 -34.36 -12.90 18.20
CA THR A 17 -32.94 -12.84 17.87
C THR A 17 -32.65 -11.45 17.28
N ALA A 18 -32.18 -10.54 18.12
CA ALA A 18 -31.51 -9.33 17.67
C ALA A 18 -30.19 -9.73 16.99
N LEU A 19 -30.26 -10.05 15.69
CA LEU A 19 -29.10 -10.07 14.82
C LEU A 19 -28.62 -8.62 14.69
N PHE A 20 -27.76 -8.18 15.61
CA PHE A 20 -26.89 -7.04 15.33
C PHE A 20 -25.89 -7.52 14.28
N SER A 21 -26.32 -7.54 13.03
CA SER A 21 -25.42 -7.59 11.88
C SER A 21 -24.61 -6.31 11.91
N THR A 22 -23.49 -6.31 12.62
CA THR A 22 -22.42 -5.35 12.36
C THR A 22 -21.99 -5.62 10.93
N PHE A 23 -22.55 -4.89 9.98
CA PHE A 23 -21.99 -4.83 8.64
C PHE A 23 -20.60 -4.20 8.79
N THR A 24 -19.58 -5.04 8.97
CA THR A 24 -18.22 -4.65 8.66
C THR A 24 -18.24 -4.29 7.18
N LEU A 25 -18.26 -2.99 6.88
CA LEU A 25 -18.04 -2.51 5.52
C LEU A 25 -16.79 -3.24 5.02
N ALA A 26 -16.92 -4.02 3.95
CA ALA A 26 -15.79 -4.71 3.35
C ALA A 26 -14.80 -3.63 2.91
N GLN A 27 -13.74 -3.45 3.68
CA GLN A 27 -12.84 -2.32 3.49
C GLN A 27 -11.95 -2.60 2.28
N SER A 28 -12.17 -1.85 1.20
CA SER A 28 -11.35 -1.93 -0.01
C SER A 28 -10.01 -1.26 0.23
N LYS A 29 -8.93 -1.88 -0.24
CA LYS A 29 -7.56 -1.40 0.01
C LYS A 29 -7.08 -0.48 -1.10
N LEU A 30 -6.46 0.63 -0.72
CA LEU A 30 -5.74 1.52 -1.61
C LEU A 30 -4.28 1.55 -1.17
N ALA A 31 -3.39 1.03 -2.01
CA ALA A 31 -1.96 1.23 -1.86
C ALA A 31 -1.49 2.30 -2.84
N ILE A 32 -0.67 3.23 -2.34
CA ILE A 32 -0.08 4.30 -3.13
C ILE A 32 1.44 4.17 -3.04
N VAL A 33 2.10 4.19 -4.19
CA VAL A 33 3.56 4.25 -4.31
C VAL A 33 3.94 5.56 -4.98
N ILE A 34 4.93 6.25 -4.44
CA ILE A 34 5.51 7.44 -5.04
C ILE A 34 6.89 7.09 -5.61
N ASP A 35 6.98 7.09 -6.93
CA ASP A 35 8.18 6.84 -7.72
C ASP A 35 9.11 8.07 -7.74
N ASP A 36 10.30 7.94 -8.31
CA ASP A 36 11.30 9.01 -8.47
C ASP A 36 11.77 9.73 -7.19
N VAL A 37 11.60 9.11 -6.02
CA VAL A 37 12.10 9.68 -4.76
C VAL A 37 13.62 9.71 -4.75
N GLY A 38 14.20 10.82 -4.29
CA GLY A 38 15.65 11.00 -4.13
C GLY A 38 16.24 12.17 -4.91
N TYR A 39 15.47 12.84 -5.78
CA TYR A 39 15.92 14.00 -6.56
C TYR A 39 15.37 15.34 -6.08
N HIS A 40 14.23 15.35 -5.40
CA HIS A 40 13.46 16.57 -5.13
C HIS A 40 13.28 16.79 -3.62
N PRO A 41 14.24 17.39 -2.90
CA PRO A 41 14.21 17.44 -1.44
C PRO A 41 12.92 18.02 -0.84
N LYS A 42 12.34 19.03 -1.50
CA LYS A 42 11.13 19.72 -1.07
C LYS A 42 9.89 18.83 -1.25
N GLU A 43 9.70 18.29 -2.45
CA GLU A 43 8.56 17.43 -2.77
C GLU A 43 8.67 16.08 -2.04
N ASP A 44 9.87 15.50 -1.96
CA ASP A 44 10.15 14.32 -1.14
C ASP A 44 9.79 14.58 0.33
N ALA A 45 10.18 15.73 0.90
CA ALA A 45 9.79 16.06 2.27
C ALA A 45 8.26 16.15 2.45
N ALA A 46 7.54 16.66 1.46
CA ALA A 46 6.09 16.71 1.49
C ALA A 46 5.45 15.31 1.45
N ILE A 47 6.00 14.37 0.67
CA ILE A 47 5.58 12.97 0.66
C ILE A 47 5.83 12.31 2.02
N PHE A 48 7.00 12.55 2.61
CA PHE A 48 7.38 11.95 3.90
C PHE A 48 6.57 12.50 5.08
N ALA A 49 5.93 13.66 4.93
CA ALA A 49 4.97 14.22 5.89
C ALA A 49 3.55 13.63 5.76
N MET A 50 3.26 12.87 4.71
CA MET A 50 1.98 12.15 4.54
C MET A 50 1.98 10.84 5.34
N PRO A 51 0.80 10.17 5.53
CA PRO A 51 0.72 8.90 6.23
C PRO A 51 1.77 7.88 5.75
N ARG A 52 2.34 7.14 6.69
CA ARG A 52 3.44 6.19 6.45
C ARG A 52 3.05 5.03 5.53
N GLU A 53 1.75 4.82 5.34
CA GLU A 53 1.18 3.82 4.44
C GLU A 53 1.45 4.15 2.96
N ILE A 54 1.75 5.40 2.61
CA ILE A 54 2.25 5.73 1.26
C ILE A 54 3.66 5.16 1.12
N SER A 55 3.84 4.20 0.22
CA SER A 55 5.14 3.61 -0.03
C SER A 55 5.99 4.52 -0.93
N VAL A 56 7.31 4.44 -0.83
CA VAL A 56 8.23 5.22 -1.67
C VAL A 56 9.11 4.31 -2.49
N ALA A 57 9.28 4.61 -3.78
CA ALA A 57 10.23 3.95 -4.63
C ALA A 57 11.39 4.90 -4.93
N ILE A 58 12.60 4.49 -4.55
CA ILE A 58 13.79 5.36 -4.52
C ILE A 58 14.71 4.98 -5.68
N ILE A 59 15.11 5.96 -6.50
CA ILE A 59 16.10 5.75 -7.57
C ILE A 59 17.49 5.61 -6.92
N PRO A 60 18.22 4.49 -7.10
CA PRO A 60 19.49 4.25 -6.41
C PRO A 60 20.58 5.29 -6.72
N SER A 61 20.62 5.79 -7.96
CA SER A 61 21.60 6.80 -8.39
C SER A 61 21.23 8.24 -7.99
N ALA A 62 20.08 8.44 -7.32
CA ALA A 62 19.64 9.77 -6.94
C ALA A 62 20.50 10.32 -5.78
N PRO A 63 20.79 11.64 -5.77
CA PRO A 63 21.73 12.24 -4.81
C PRO A 63 21.32 12.05 -3.35
N TYR A 64 20.01 11.95 -3.07
CA TYR A 64 19.49 11.77 -1.72
C TYR A 64 19.00 10.35 -1.44
N ALA A 65 19.30 9.37 -2.29
CA ALA A 65 18.77 8.00 -2.18
C ALA A 65 19.02 7.37 -0.81
N GLN A 66 20.27 7.42 -0.31
CA GLN A 66 20.63 6.86 1.00
C GLN A 66 19.91 7.58 2.15
N ALA A 67 19.86 8.92 2.11
CA ALA A 67 19.18 9.72 3.12
C ALA A 67 17.68 9.40 3.16
N ARG A 68 17.02 9.28 2.00
CA ARG A 68 15.60 8.93 1.90
C ARG A 68 15.31 7.49 2.32
N ASN A 69 16.20 6.54 2.01
CA ASN A 69 16.10 5.16 2.50
C ASN A 69 16.15 5.10 4.03
N GLN A 70 17.06 5.84 4.66
CA GLN A 70 17.18 5.88 6.13
C GLN A 70 15.98 6.56 6.79
N GLU A 71 15.52 7.68 6.24
CA GLU A 71 14.33 8.38 6.75
C GLU A 71 13.08 7.50 6.64
N ALA A 72 12.87 6.84 5.50
CA ALA A 72 11.69 5.99 5.29
C ALA A 72 11.72 4.79 6.25
N LYS A 73 12.90 4.23 6.50
CA LYS A 73 13.09 3.17 7.49
C LYS A 73 12.71 3.63 8.90
N LYS A 74 13.13 4.83 9.32
CA LYS A 74 12.79 5.39 10.64
C LYS A 74 11.28 5.58 10.81
N GLN A 75 10.57 5.94 9.74
CA GLN A 75 9.10 6.07 9.74
C GLN A 75 8.36 4.72 9.73
N GLY A 76 9.07 3.61 9.48
CA GLY A 76 8.44 2.31 9.21
C GLY A 76 7.63 2.30 7.90
N ARG A 77 8.02 3.15 6.95
CA ARG A 77 7.42 3.28 5.62
C ARG A 77 7.94 2.16 4.71
N ASP A 78 7.07 1.59 3.88
CA ASP A 78 7.48 0.60 2.89
C ASP A 78 8.32 1.26 1.78
N ILE A 79 9.42 0.61 1.41
CA ILE A 79 10.42 1.12 0.47
C ILE A 79 10.57 0.15 -0.69
N LEU A 80 10.58 0.67 -1.91
CA LEU A 80 10.94 -0.07 -3.12
C LEU A 80 12.22 0.53 -3.73
N ILE A 81 12.99 -0.30 -4.42
CA ILE A 81 13.99 0.19 -5.37
C ILE A 81 13.24 0.62 -6.64
N HIS A 82 13.41 1.87 -7.06
CA HIS A 82 12.92 2.33 -8.36
C HIS A 82 14.05 2.19 -9.38
N MET A 83 14.10 1.06 -10.09
CA MET A 83 15.24 0.70 -10.91
C MET A 83 15.11 1.30 -12.31
N PRO A 84 16.07 2.15 -12.77
CA PRO A 84 16.12 2.60 -14.16
C PRO A 84 16.18 1.42 -15.11
N MET A 85 15.33 1.41 -16.14
CA MET A 85 15.30 0.35 -17.14
C MET A 85 15.07 0.91 -18.54
N GLN A 86 15.70 0.28 -19.53
CA GLN A 86 15.69 0.75 -20.91
C GLN A 86 14.24 0.90 -21.45
N PRO A 87 13.85 2.10 -21.90
CA PRO A 87 12.61 2.31 -22.64
C PRO A 87 12.75 1.91 -24.13
N ILE A 88 11.62 1.87 -24.84
CA ILE A 88 11.60 1.66 -26.30
C ILE A 88 12.19 2.87 -27.04
N ASN A 89 11.99 4.08 -26.51
CA ASN A 89 12.58 5.29 -27.08
C ASN A 89 14.08 5.39 -26.74
N GLN A 90 14.77 6.37 -27.32
CA GLN A 90 16.20 6.57 -27.11
C GLN A 90 16.53 7.41 -25.87
N THR A 91 15.61 7.51 -24.91
CA THR A 91 15.86 8.25 -23.67
C THR A 91 16.96 7.55 -22.88
N LYS A 92 17.99 8.32 -22.49
CA LYS A 92 19.05 7.82 -21.62
C LYS A 92 18.46 7.55 -20.23
N ILE A 93 18.84 6.41 -19.66
CA ILE A 93 18.50 6.04 -18.29
C ILE A 93 19.67 6.37 -17.35
N GLU A 94 19.37 6.49 -16.07
CA GLU A 94 20.33 6.83 -15.03
C GLU A 94 21.38 5.72 -14.81
N GLU A 95 22.45 6.08 -14.11
CA GLU A 95 23.54 5.16 -13.80
C GLU A 95 23.03 3.90 -13.06
N GLY A 96 23.56 2.74 -13.47
CA GLY A 96 23.17 1.47 -12.86
C GLY A 96 21.85 0.89 -13.39
N GLY A 97 21.21 1.51 -14.39
CA GLY A 97 19.97 1.00 -15.00
C GLY A 97 20.09 -0.35 -15.73
N LEU A 98 19.00 -1.00 -16.08
CA LEU A 98 19.02 -2.27 -16.80
C LEU A 98 18.80 -2.07 -18.30
N HIS A 99 19.66 -2.68 -19.11
CA HIS A 99 19.60 -2.64 -20.57
C HIS A 99 19.30 -4.02 -21.15
N LEU A 100 18.76 -4.04 -22.36
CA LEU A 100 18.60 -5.29 -23.11
C LEU A 100 19.99 -5.89 -23.41
N GLY A 101 20.05 -7.21 -23.49
CA GLY A 101 21.30 -7.94 -23.80
C GLY A 101 22.31 -8.02 -22.65
N MET A 102 22.02 -7.45 -21.48
CA MET A 102 22.87 -7.63 -20.30
C MET A 102 22.91 -9.09 -19.85
N SER A 103 24.09 -9.56 -19.44
CA SER A 103 24.24 -10.90 -18.88
C SER A 103 23.58 -11.03 -17.51
N ALA A 104 23.27 -12.26 -17.10
CA ALA A 104 22.74 -12.54 -15.77
C ALA A 104 23.62 -11.98 -14.64
N GLU A 105 24.95 -12.04 -14.79
CA GLU A 105 25.91 -11.50 -13.83
C GLU A 105 25.83 -9.97 -13.76
N GLN A 106 25.76 -9.29 -14.90
CA GLN A 106 25.63 -7.83 -14.94
C GLN A 106 24.34 -7.36 -14.26
N VAL A 107 23.22 -8.05 -14.52
CA VAL A 107 21.94 -7.75 -13.88
C VAL A 107 22.02 -7.99 -12.38
N THR A 108 22.55 -9.13 -11.94
CA THR A 108 22.73 -9.46 -10.51
C THR A 108 23.58 -8.41 -9.80
N ASN A 109 24.70 -8.01 -10.39
CA ASN A 109 25.59 -7.00 -9.83
C ASN A 109 24.90 -5.63 -9.72
N ARG A 110 24.08 -5.23 -10.71
CA ARG A 110 23.32 -3.97 -10.66
C ARG A 110 22.23 -4.01 -9.58
N VAL A 111 21.49 -5.11 -9.47
CA VAL A 111 20.48 -5.30 -8.42
C VAL A 111 21.12 -5.28 -7.02
N GLN A 112 22.26 -5.97 -6.82
CA GLN A 112 22.96 -5.98 -5.54
C GLN A 112 23.44 -4.57 -5.16
N LYS A 113 24.03 -3.82 -6.10
CA LYS A 113 24.45 -2.43 -5.85
C LYS A 113 23.27 -1.54 -5.48
N ALA A 114 22.16 -1.63 -6.21
CA ALA A 114 20.95 -0.90 -5.91
C ALA A 114 20.38 -1.25 -4.53
N LYS A 115 20.36 -2.54 -4.18
CA LYS A 115 19.93 -3.03 -2.87
C LYS A 115 20.86 -2.58 -1.74
N ASN A 116 22.16 -2.47 -1.97
CA ASN A 116 23.08 -1.95 -0.96
C ASN A 116 22.83 -0.46 -0.67
N ILE A 117 22.47 0.33 -1.69
CA ILE A 117 22.12 1.75 -1.54
C ILE A 117 20.76 1.91 -0.85
N VAL A 118 19.75 1.18 -1.33
CA VAL A 118 18.38 1.18 -0.79
C VAL A 118 18.17 -0.06 0.10
N SER A 119 19.02 -0.16 1.13
CA SER A 119 19.16 -1.35 1.99
C SER A 119 17.86 -1.82 2.65
N HIS A 120 16.89 -0.94 2.87
CA HIS A 120 15.63 -1.28 3.52
C HIS A 120 14.48 -1.58 2.55
N ALA A 121 14.75 -1.64 1.24
CA ALA A 121 13.73 -1.98 0.24
C ALA A 121 13.14 -3.38 0.46
N ILE A 122 11.81 -3.48 0.38
CA ILE A 122 11.08 -4.75 0.44
C ILE A 122 10.76 -5.31 -0.95
N GLY A 123 10.91 -4.49 -1.99
CA GLY A 123 10.68 -4.87 -3.38
C GLY A 123 11.37 -3.93 -4.35
N MET A 124 11.10 -4.12 -5.64
CA MET A 124 11.59 -3.28 -6.72
C MET A 124 10.46 -3.01 -7.72
N ASN A 125 10.42 -1.82 -8.29
CA ASN A 125 9.67 -1.53 -9.52
C ASN A 125 10.57 -0.94 -10.59
N ASN A 126 10.04 -0.83 -11.81
CA ASN A 126 10.75 -0.25 -12.96
C ASN A 126 10.48 1.26 -13.09
N HIS A 127 11.56 2.03 -13.19
CA HIS A 127 11.56 3.38 -13.75
C HIS A 127 11.69 3.27 -15.27
N MET A 128 10.74 3.84 -16.02
CA MET A 128 10.59 3.60 -17.46
C MET A 128 10.48 2.10 -17.80
N GLY A 129 11.41 1.53 -18.56
CA GLY A 129 11.48 0.09 -18.80
C GLY A 129 10.52 -0.48 -19.85
N SER A 130 9.94 0.33 -20.74
CA SER A 130 9.01 -0.18 -21.75
C SER A 130 9.64 -1.19 -22.73
N ALA A 131 10.95 -1.15 -22.96
CA ALA A 131 11.65 -2.20 -23.70
C ALA A 131 12.04 -3.34 -22.76
N ALA A 132 12.64 -3.01 -21.61
CA ALA A 132 13.15 -3.98 -20.65
C ALA A 132 12.07 -4.94 -20.12
N THR A 133 10.91 -4.41 -19.73
CA THR A 133 9.79 -5.22 -19.20
C THR A 133 9.11 -6.08 -20.26
N ALA A 134 9.32 -5.81 -21.55
CA ALA A 134 8.86 -6.63 -22.66
C ALA A 134 9.90 -7.69 -23.09
N ASP A 135 11.13 -7.65 -22.54
CA ASP A 135 12.22 -8.55 -22.90
C ASP A 135 12.29 -9.75 -21.95
N THR A 136 12.01 -10.95 -22.48
CA THR A 136 11.98 -12.19 -21.68
C THR A 136 13.34 -12.56 -21.07
N PRO A 137 14.46 -12.54 -21.82
CA PRO A 137 15.78 -12.82 -21.26
C PRO A 137 16.15 -11.88 -20.09
N LEU A 138 16.04 -10.57 -20.28
CA LEU A 138 16.35 -9.59 -19.24
C LEU A 138 15.47 -9.76 -18.01
N MET A 139 14.16 -9.92 -18.20
CA MET A 139 13.24 -10.13 -17.07
C MET A 139 13.52 -11.45 -16.34
N THR A 140 13.97 -12.49 -17.04
CA THR A 140 14.36 -13.76 -16.40
C THR A 140 15.60 -13.56 -15.52
N HIS A 141 16.60 -12.83 -16.01
CA HIS A 141 17.78 -12.49 -15.22
C HIS A 141 17.42 -11.62 -14.01
N LEU A 142 16.56 -10.62 -14.20
CA LEU A 142 16.11 -9.74 -13.13
C LEU A 142 15.37 -10.53 -12.04
N MET A 143 14.39 -11.35 -12.40
CA MET A 143 13.61 -12.10 -11.42
C MET A 143 14.47 -13.09 -10.62
N ASN A 144 15.46 -13.71 -11.25
CA ASN A 144 16.44 -14.53 -10.53
C ASN A 144 17.26 -13.70 -9.51
N ALA A 145 17.71 -12.51 -9.90
CA ALA A 145 18.42 -11.61 -9.00
C ALA A 145 17.52 -11.12 -7.84
N LEU A 146 16.25 -10.77 -8.11
CA LEU A 146 15.29 -10.36 -7.07
C LEU A 146 14.98 -11.48 -6.08
N ARG A 147 14.83 -12.73 -6.56
CA ARG A 147 14.62 -13.90 -5.71
C ARG A 147 15.77 -14.08 -4.73
N ALA A 148 17.02 -13.96 -5.21
CA ALA A 148 18.21 -14.08 -4.37
C ALA A 148 18.29 -12.98 -3.29
N GLN A 149 17.72 -11.80 -3.54
CA GLN A 149 17.65 -10.69 -2.59
C GLN A 149 16.37 -10.66 -1.75
N HIS A 150 15.48 -11.66 -1.90
CA HIS A 150 14.16 -11.71 -1.25
C HIS A 150 13.28 -10.47 -1.54
N LEU A 151 13.35 -9.94 -2.76
CA LEU A 151 12.55 -8.79 -3.20
C LEU A 151 11.36 -9.24 -4.03
N PHE A 152 10.18 -8.67 -3.78
CA PHE A 152 9.05 -8.78 -4.72
C PHE A 152 9.20 -7.76 -5.87
N PHE A 153 8.48 -7.97 -6.97
CA PHE A 153 8.43 -7.03 -8.09
C PHE A 153 7.08 -6.32 -8.19
N LEU A 154 7.08 -5.01 -8.41
CA LEU A 154 5.90 -4.25 -8.82
C LEU A 154 6.12 -3.79 -10.26
N ASP A 155 5.31 -4.28 -11.20
CA ASP A 155 5.34 -3.78 -12.56
C ASP A 155 4.61 -2.44 -12.63
N SER A 156 5.33 -1.37 -12.99
CA SER A 156 4.74 -0.04 -13.22
C SER A 156 3.89 0.00 -14.51
N ARG A 157 3.86 -1.08 -15.30
CA ARG A 157 3.04 -1.28 -16.50
C ARG A 157 3.23 -0.15 -17.50
N THR A 158 4.49 0.16 -17.82
CA THR A 158 4.87 1.20 -18.80
C THR A 158 4.65 0.76 -20.24
N ILE A 159 4.34 -0.52 -20.47
CA ILE A 159 3.92 -1.06 -21.76
C ILE A 159 2.89 -2.18 -21.57
N GLY A 160 1.88 -2.25 -22.45
CA GLY A 160 0.81 -3.25 -22.35
C GLY A 160 1.29 -4.70 -22.51
N ARG A 161 2.36 -4.91 -23.30
CA ARG A 161 2.99 -6.22 -23.56
C ARG A 161 4.08 -6.63 -22.57
N SER A 162 4.14 -6.01 -21.39
CA SER A 162 5.09 -6.42 -20.35
C SER A 162 4.95 -7.91 -20.04
N VAL A 163 6.07 -8.61 -19.94
CA VAL A 163 6.16 -10.03 -19.56
C VAL A 163 6.48 -10.20 -18.08
N ALA A 164 6.66 -9.11 -17.33
CA ALA A 164 7.23 -9.13 -15.98
C ALA A 164 6.46 -10.04 -15.01
N GLY A 165 5.13 -9.93 -14.97
CA GLY A 165 4.30 -10.77 -14.11
C GLY A 165 4.36 -12.27 -14.47
N LYS A 166 4.40 -12.60 -15.77
CA LYS A 166 4.55 -13.99 -16.24
C LYS A 166 5.90 -14.57 -15.78
N ILE A 167 6.98 -13.85 -16.06
CA ILE A 167 8.34 -14.31 -15.72
C ILE A 167 8.55 -14.36 -14.21
N ALA A 168 8.00 -13.41 -13.45
CA ALA A 168 8.05 -13.43 -11.99
C ALA A 168 7.44 -14.74 -11.44
N LYS A 169 6.25 -15.11 -11.93
CA LYS A 169 5.59 -16.36 -11.56
C LYS A 169 6.45 -17.59 -11.91
N GLU A 170 7.02 -17.64 -13.11
CA GLU A 170 7.89 -18.74 -13.55
C GLU A 170 9.15 -18.88 -12.68
N GLN A 171 9.73 -17.76 -12.23
CA GLN A 171 10.94 -17.77 -11.39
C GLN A 171 10.65 -17.84 -9.88
N GLY A 172 9.37 -17.90 -9.47
CA GLY A 172 8.97 -17.95 -8.07
C GLY A 172 9.09 -16.62 -7.32
N VAL A 173 9.06 -15.50 -8.03
CA VAL A 173 9.04 -14.14 -7.47
C VAL A 173 7.60 -13.66 -7.36
N ARG A 174 7.23 -13.12 -6.20
CA ARG A 174 5.92 -12.45 -6.06
C ARG A 174 5.92 -11.18 -6.89
N SER A 175 4.90 -11.01 -7.72
CA SER A 175 4.70 -9.80 -8.50
C SER A 175 3.33 -9.18 -8.26
N LEU A 176 3.28 -7.86 -8.32
CA LEU A 176 2.06 -7.06 -8.35
C LEU A 176 2.11 -6.15 -9.57
N ASP A 177 0.95 -5.69 -10.04
CA ASP A 177 0.84 -4.74 -11.14
C ASP A 177 0.26 -3.42 -10.62
N ARG A 178 0.72 -2.31 -11.19
CA ARG A 178 0.01 -1.04 -11.06
C ARG A 178 -1.38 -1.16 -11.70
N HIS A 179 -2.41 -0.65 -11.00
CA HIS A 179 -3.76 -0.51 -11.54
C HIS A 179 -4.03 0.89 -12.08
N ILE A 180 -3.60 1.94 -11.36
CA ILE A 180 -3.84 3.33 -11.73
C ILE A 180 -2.53 4.12 -11.72
N PHE A 181 -2.32 4.95 -12.74
CA PHE A 181 -1.26 5.95 -12.73
C PHE A 181 -1.89 7.29 -12.38
N LEU A 182 -1.42 7.92 -11.31
CA LEU A 182 -2.02 9.13 -10.76
C LEU A 182 -1.73 10.34 -11.63
N ASP A 183 -0.51 10.46 -12.14
CA ASP A 183 0.00 11.69 -12.74
C ASP A 183 0.67 11.47 -14.11
N ASP A 184 0.01 10.70 -14.96
CA ASP A 184 0.36 10.64 -16.39
C ASP A 184 0.34 12.05 -17.02
N SER A 185 -0.64 12.85 -16.60
CA SER A 185 -0.72 14.28 -16.82
C SER A 185 -0.32 15.04 -15.55
N ASN A 186 0.35 16.18 -15.72
CA ASN A 186 0.69 17.08 -14.62
C ASN A 186 -0.46 17.99 -14.18
N GLU A 187 -1.61 17.94 -14.86
CA GLU A 187 -2.75 18.80 -14.55
C GLU A 187 -3.46 18.34 -13.28
N PHE A 188 -3.73 19.29 -12.37
CA PHE A 188 -4.35 19.00 -11.08
C PHE A 188 -5.68 18.24 -11.21
N ALA A 189 -6.52 18.64 -12.17
CA ALA A 189 -7.81 18.02 -12.42
C ALA A 189 -7.67 16.56 -12.89
N ASP A 190 -6.65 16.26 -13.70
CA ASP A 190 -6.38 14.89 -14.14
C ASP A 190 -5.90 14.03 -12.99
N VAL A 191 -4.98 14.53 -12.16
CA VAL A 191 -4.49 13.79 -11.00
C VAL A 191 -5.63 13.52 -10.01
N GLN A 192 -6.50 14.50 -9.79
CA GLN A 192 -7.69 14.32 -8.96
C GLN A 192 -8.64 13.26 -9.53
N ARG A 193 -8.88 13.27 -10.85
CA ARG A 193 -9.70 12.28 -11.53
C ARG A 193 -9.10 10.86 -11.40
N GLN A 194 -7.78 10.72 -11.56
CA GLN A 194 -7.09 9.43 -11.40
C GLN A 194 -7.12 8.94 -9.96
N PHE A 195 -6.99 9.83 -8.97
CA PHE A 195 -7.14 9.47 -7.56
C PHE A 195 -8.54 8.90 -7.27
N GLN A 196 -9.60 9.55 -7.79
CA GLN A 196 -10.96 9.04 -7.67
C GLN A 196 -11.16 7.71 -8.42
N ALA A 197 -10.54 7.55 -9.58
CA ALA A 197 -10.53 6.28 -10.30
C ALA A 197 -9.86 5.15 -9.49
N ALA A 198 -8.79 5.43 -8.74
CA ALA A 198 -8.17 4.46 -7.84
C ALA A 198 -9.10 4.01 -6.72
N ILE A 199 -9.87 4.93 -6.14
CA ILE A 199 -10.90 4.59 -5.15
C ILE A 199 -11.99 3.70 -5.77
N GLN A 200 -12.50 4.06 -6.94
CA GLN A 200 -13.52 3.26 -7.63
C GLN A 200 -13.00 1.87 -8.03
N TYR A 201 -11.75 1.80 -8.48
CA TYR A 201 -11.07 0.54 -8.76
C TYR A 201 -10.98 -0.32 -7.50
N ALA A 202 -10.56 0.25 -6.37
CA ALA A 202 -10.47 -0.46 -5.09
C ALA A 202 -11.83 -1.01 -4.65
N ARG A 203 -12.92 -0.25 -4.81
CA ARG A 203 -14.29 -0.71 -4.51
C ARG A 203 -14.70 -1.90 -5.35
N LYS A 204 -14.40 -1.85 -6.65
CA LYS A 204 -14.78 -2.89 -7.60
C LYS A 204 -13.95 -4.17 -7.45
N HIS A 205 -12.66 -4.03 -7.16
CA HIS A 205 -11.70 -5.14 -7.21
C HIS A 205 -11.16 -5.55 -5.83
N GLY A 206 -11.60 -4.89 -4.76
CA GLY A 206 -11.11 -5.08 -3.39
C GLY A 206 -9.75 -4.43 -3.11
N THR A 207 -8.90 -4.20 -4.12
CA THR A 207 -7.60 -3.53 -3.96
C THR A 207 -7.24 -2.70 -5.20
N ALA A 208 -6.73 -1.48 -4.98
CA ALA A 208 -6.08 -0.67 -6.00
C ALA A 208 -4.62 -0.38 -5.62
N ILE A 209 -3.72 -0.51 -6.60
CA ILE A 209 -2.34 -0.04 -6.50
C ILE A 209 -2.22 1.15 -7.43
N ALA A 210 -2.02 2.32 -6.85
CA ALA A 210 -1.83 3.57 -7.56
C ALA A 210 -0.36 4.00 -7.47
N ILE A 211 0.22 4.43 -8.58
CA ILE A 211 1.57 4.98 -8.63
C ILE A 211 1.50 6.43 -9.09
N GLY A 212 2.26 7.31 -8.44
CA GLY A 212 2.52 8.67 -8.92
C GLY A 212 3.95 9.08 -8.61
N HIS A 213 4.26 10.36 -8.78
CA HIS A 213 5.59 10.93 -8.58
C HIS A 213 5.54 12.13 -7.62
N PRO A 214 6.68 12.59 -7.06
CA PRO A 214 6.75 13.74 -6.16
C PRO A 214 6.60 15.05 -6.95
N ARG A 215 5.47 15.23 -7.63
CA ARG A 215 5.13 16.45 -8.38
C ARG A 215 4.22 17.34 -7.56
N LYS A 216 4.30 18.66 -7.78
CA LYS A 216 3.49 19.65 -7.04
C LYS A 216 2.00 19.31 -6.99
N ASN A 217 1.41 18.98 -8.13
CA ASN A 217 -0.03 18.69 -8.20
C ASN A 217 -0.39 17.32 -7.62
N THR A 218 0.48 16.31 -7.76
CA THR A 218 0.34 15.02 -7.09
C THR A 218 0.35 15.15 -5.58
N VAL A 219 1.31 15.90 -5.05
CA VAL A 219 1.40 16.21 -3.61
C VAL A 219 0.13 16.92 -3.13
N ALA A 220 -0.34 17.94 -3.85
CA ALA A 220 -1.53 18.71 -3.48
C ALA A 220 -2.80 17.84 -3.44
N VAL A 221 -3.03 17.02 -4.48
CA VAL A 221 -4.18 16.11 -4.54
C VAL A 221 -4.14 15.10 -3.40
N LEU A 222 -2.98 14.49 -3.13
CA LEU A 222 -2.84 13.51 -2.05
C LEU A 222 -3.06 14.16 -0.67
N GLN A 223 -2.47 15.33 -0.40
CA GLN A 223 -2.67 16.05 0.87
C GLN A 223 -4.14 16.39 1.13
N GLN A 224 -4.86 16.82 0.08
CA GLN A 224 -6.27 17.16 0.18
C GLN A 224 -7.13 15.91 0.42
N ASN A 225 -6.93 14.85 -0.37
CA ASN A 225 -7.88 13.74 -0.39
C ASN A 225 -7.60 12.66 0.67
N LEU A 226 -6.34 12.48 1.10
CA LEU A 226 -6.02 11.46 2.11
C LEU A 226 -6.63 11.74 3.48
N ARG A 227 -6.86 13.01 3.81
CA ARG A 227 -7.58 13.44 5.03
C ARG A 227 -9.07 13.11 4.99
N HIS A 228 -9.61 12.88 3.80
CA HIS A 228 -11.02 12.68 3.53
C HIS A 228 -11.25 11.36 2.76
N LEU A 229 -10.44 10.34 3.04
CA LEU A 229 -10.67 9.02 2.48
C LEU A 229 -12.06 8.51 2.89
N PRO A 230 -12.84 7.95 1.95
CA PRO A 230 -14.11 7.34 2.29
C PRO A 230 -13.95 6.24 3.34
N ALA A 231 -14.94 6.08 4.23
CA ALA A 231 -14.87 5.12 5.34
C ALA A 231 -14.74 3.65 4.89
N ASP A 232 -15.16 3.34 3.67
CA ASP A 232 -15.04 2.02 3.05
C ASP A 232 -13.66 1.78 2.38
N ILE A 233 -12.76 2.76 2.37
CA ILE A 233 -11.41 2.65 1.83
C ILE A 233 -10.37 2.62 2.96
N GLN A 234 -9.47 1.64 2.90
CA GLN A 234 -8.29 1.57 3.74
C GLN A 234 -7.05 1.99 2.95
N LEU A 235 -6.34 3.01 3.43
CA LEU A 235 -4.97 3.24 2.95
C LEU A 235 -4.04 2.18 3.55
N VAL A 236 -3.26 1.51 2.71
CA VAL A 236 -2.37 0.41 3.13
C VAL A 236 -1.00 0.54 2.48
N GLY A 237 0.06 0.12 3.19
CA GLY A 237 1.40 0.00 2.61
C GLY A 237 1.53 -1.21 1.67
N MET A 238 2.46 -1.15 0.72
CA MET A 238 2.75 -2.25 -0.21
C MET A 238 3.11 -3.57 0.49
N GLY A 239 3.75 -3.47 1.66
CA GLY A 239 4.05 -4.55 2.59
C GLY A 239 2.85 -5.45 2.86
N SER A 240 1.70 -4.83 3.13
CA SER A 240 0.46 -5.54 3.45
C SER A 240 -0.11 -6.34 2.30
N LEU A 241 0.12 -5.89 1.06
CA LEU A 241 -0.36 -6.55 -0.15
C LEU A 241 0.53 -7.73 -0.53
N TRP A 242 1.86 -7.59 -0.36
CA TRP A 242 2.77 -8.66 -0.76
C TRP A 242 2.91 -9.75 0.30
N ARG A 243 2.83 -9.44 1.61
CA ARG A 243 2.98 -10.43 2.70
C ARG A 243 1.69 -11.23 2.97
N ASN A 244 0.58 -10.92 2.29
CA ASN A 244 -0.76 -11.44 2.61
C ASN A 244 -1.13 -11.23 4.09
N GLU A 245 -0.63 -10.15 4.71
CA GLU A 245 -0.95 -9.83 6.09
C GLU A 245 -2.43 -9.44 6.21
N ARG A 246 -3.15 -10.08 7.13
CA ARG A 246 -4.46 -9.58 7.56
C ARG A 246 -4.22 -8.30 8.33
N ILE A 247 -4.46 -7.14 7.70
CA ILE A 247 -4.40 -5.85 8.36
C ILE A 247 -5.52 -5.82 9.39
N VAL A 248 -5.19 -6.01 10.65
CA VAL A 248 -6.14 -5.82 11.75
C VAL A 248 -6.22 -4.31 11.96
N PRO A 249 -7.38 -3.66 11.78
CA PRO A 249 -7.52 -2.25 12.12
C PRO A 249 -7.08 -2.05 13.57
N PRO A 250 -6.41 -0.93 13.92
CA PRO A 250 -6.05 -0.67 15.31
C PRO A 250 -7.32 -0.80 16.14
N LYS A 251 -7.38 -1.81 17.03
CA LYS A 251 -8.48 -1.92 17.97
C LYS A 251 -8.48 -0.61 18.74
N PRO A 252 -9.63 0.09 18.87
CA PRO A 252 -9.70 1.19 19.82
C PRO A 252 -9.21 0.63 21.16
N PHE A 253 -8.24 1.32 21.76
CA PHE A 253 -7.79 0.97 23.10
C PHE A 253 -8.93 1.31 24.05
N ILE A 254 -9.87 0.38 24.18
CA ILE A 254 -10.94 0.46 25.17
C ILE A 254 -10.29 0.00 26.47
N LEU A 255 -9.86 0.96 27.29
CA LEU A 255 -9.68 0.72 28.72
C LEU A 255 -11.06 0.35 29.26
N LEU A 256 -11.33 -0.95 29.34
CA LEU A 256 -12.30 -1.45 30.29
C LEU A 256 -11.64 -1.22 31.64
N PHE A 257 -12.07 -0.18 32.35
CA PHE A 257 -11.83 -0.12 33.78
C PHE A 257 -12.49 -1.40 34.34
N SER A 258 -11.69 -2.42 34.62
CA SER A 258 -12.09 -3.44 35.57
C SER A 258 -12.41 -2.72 36.88
N ASP A 259 -13.24 -3.30 37.73
CA ASP A 259 -13.69 -2.72 39.02
C ASP A 259 -12.56 -2.44 40.04
N ILE A 260 -11.31 -2.45 39.58
CA ILE A 260 -10.11 -2.12 40.33
C ILE A 260 -9.94 -0.58 40.29
N PRO A 261 -9.84 0.08 41.45
CA PRO A 261 -9.55 1.50 41.53
C PRO A 261 -8.21 1.82 40.84
N ALA A 262 -8.09 3.02 40.27
CA ALA A 262 -6.80 3.47 39.76
C ALA A 262 -5.74 3.40 40.88
N PRO A 263 -4.46 3.08 40.57
CA PRO A 263 -3.39 2.97 41.57
C PRO A 263 -3.18 4.22 42.45
N THR A 264 -3.73 5.35 42.03
CA THR A 264 -3.70 6.64 42.72
C THR A 264 -4.92 6.91 43.62
N SER A 265 -5.88 6.00 43.69
CA SER A 265 -7.10 6.17 44.49
C SER A 265 -6.79 6.01 45.98
N THR A 266 -7.36 6.89 46.81
CA THR A 266 -7.27 6.82 48.28
C THR A 266 -8.66 6.51 48.86
N ALA A 267 -8.74 5.64 49.86
CA ALA A 267 -10.00 5.23 50.45
C ALA A 267 -10.57 6.31 51.40
N PRO A 268 -11.90 6.40 51.55
CA PRO A 268 -12.94 5.60 50.88
C PRO A 268 -13.31 6.15 49.49
N TYR A 269 -13.65 5.27 48.55
CA TYR A 269 -14.16 5.64 47.23
C TYR A 269 -15.45 4.88 46.91
N GLU A 270 -16.35 5.53 46.18
CA GLU A 270 -17.58 4.91 45.68
C GLU A 270 -17.38 4.42 44.24
N PRO A 271 -17.70 3.15 43.94
CA PRO A 271 -17.70 2.67 42.56
C PRO A 271 -18.87 3.28 41.79
N VAL A 272 -18.58 4.07 40.76
CA VAL A 272 -19.59 4.59 39.81
C VAL A 272 -19.60 3.71 38.57
N PRO A 273 -20.63 2.87 38.36
CA PRO A 273 -20.72 2.06 37.16
C PRO A 273 -20.87 2.97 35.94
N LEU A 274 -20.00 2.77 34.94
CA LEU A 274 -20.06 3.39 33.61
C LEU A 274 -19.86 4.91 33.57
N LEU A 275 -18.65 5.37 33.92
CA LEU A 275 -18.14 6.64 33.36
C LEU A 275 -17.78 6.45 31.88
N ARG A 276 -18.81 6.43 31.01
CA ARG A 276 -18.61 6.85 29.61
C ARG A 276 -18.37 8.36 29.64
N GLY A 277 -17.10 8.76 29.63
CA GLY A 277 -16.73 10.16 29.50
C GLY A 277 -17.39 10.75 28.26
N VAL A 278 -18.28 11.72 28.47
CA VAL A 278 -18.83 12.59 27.42
C VAL A 278 -17.94 13.85 27.43
N PRO A 279 -17.29 14.21 26.31
CA PRO A 279 -16.59 15.49 26.24
C PRO A 279 -17.60 16.63 26.12
N LYS A 280 -17.33 17.76 26.78
CA LYS A 280 -17.85 19.07 26.38
C LYS A 280 -16.94 19.65 25.31
#